data_AF-A0A6G0VIZ8-F1
#
_entry.id   AF-A0A6G0VIZ8-F1
#
_cell.length_a   1.000
_cell.length_b   1.000
_cell.length_c   1.000
_cell.angle_alpha   90.00
_cell.angle_beta   90.00
_cell.angle_gamma   90.00
#
_symmetry.space_group_name_H-M   'P 1'
#
loop_
_entity.id
_entity.type
_entity.pdbx_description
1 polymer ?
#
loop_
_entity_poly.entity_id
_entity_poly.type
_entity_poly.pdbx_seq_one_letter_code
_entity_poly.pdbx_strand_id
1 'polypeptide(L)'
;MHSSPLFTSLEGVTSIIENLPFCNPINIFNILFNDEIMNLIVFQTNLYAQQKQTKTGKSFIRTNLSEIKTFIGINLQMGIKKQCSYRDYWSSSPDLHDSYISSLMPVNRFGWLLAHIHLNDNTVMPKKKCT
;
A
#
# COMPACT_ATOMS: atom_id res chain seq x y z
N MET A 1 21.70 -8.87 37.26
CA MET A 1 20.95 -9.41 36.12
C MET A 1 19.52 -8.91 36.25
N HIS A 2 19.08 -7.96 35.43
CA HIS A 2 17.68 -7.53 35.45
C HIS A 2 16.87 -8.48 34.57
N SER A 3 15.98 -9.25 35.20
CA SER A 3 14.96 -10.03 34.50
C SER A 3 13.93 -9.07 33.90
N SER A 4 13.66 -9.23 32.60
CA SER A 4 12.57 -8.50 31.95
C SER A 4 11.23 -8.77 32.66
N PRO A 5 10.33 -7.77 32.76
CA PRO A 5 9.04 -7.96 33.39
C PRO A 5 8.25 -9.05 32.67
N LEU A 6 7.61 -9.92 33.46
CA LEU A 6 6.71 -10.95 32.95
C LEU A 6 5.48 -10.29 32.34
N PHE A 7 5.15 -10.63 31.10
CA PHE A 7 3.92 -10.18 30.46
C PHE A 7 2.74 -10.96 31.07
N THR A 8 1.81 -10.27 31.75
CA THR A 8 0.68 -10.89 32.46
C THR A 8 -0.68 -10.59 31.83
N SER A 9 -0.74 -9.86 30.71
CA SER A 9 -2.02 -9.63 30.02
C SER A 9 -2.44 -10.86 29.24
N LEU A 10 -3.73 -10.92 28.89
CA LEU A 10 -4.27 -11.97 28.02
C LEU A 10 -3.40 -12.10 26.76
N GLU A 11 -2.95 -13.32 26.50
CA GLU A 11 -2.25 -13.69 25.28
C GLU A 11 -3.27 -14.20 24.26
N GLY A 12 -2.99 -13.96 22.97
CA GLY A 12 -3.81 -14.46 21.88
C GLY A 12 -4.51 -13.36 21.07
N VAL A 13 -5.54 -13.79 20.35
CA VAL A 13 -6.27 -12.97 19.39
C VAL A 13 -7.20 -12.01 20.14
N THR A 14 -7.29 -10.75 19.71
CA THR A 14 -8.18 -9.79 20.37
C THR A 14 -9.64 -10.16 20.14
N SER A 15 -10.51 -9.74 21.07
CA SER A 15 -11.96 -9.94 20.95
C SER A 15 -12.55 -9.35 19.66
N ILE A 16 -11.89 -8.36 19.05
CA ILE A 16 -12.26 -7.80 17.74
C ILE A 16 -12.24 -8.87 16.65
N ILE A 17 -11.21 -9.72 16.64
CA ILE A 17 -11.06 -10.78 15.64
C ILE A 17 -11.92 -12.00 16.02
N GLU A 18 -12.04 -12.33 17.31
CA GLU A 18 -12.90 -13.44 17.78
C GLU A 18 -14.38 -13.22 17.43
N ASN A 19 -14.83 -11.97 17.46
CA ASN A 19 -16.22 -11.61 17.15
C ASN A 19 -16.46 -11.29 15.67
N LEU A 20 -15.51 -11.58 14.77
CA LEU A 20 -15.75 -11.40 13.34
C LEU A 20 -16.85 -12.36 12.86
N PRO A 21 -17.88 -11.87 12.14
CA PRO A 21 -18.97 -12.72 11.64
C PRO A 21 -18.47 -13.78 10.66
N PHE A 22 -17.37 -13.50 9.96
CA PHE A 22 -16.64 -14.45 9.12
C PHE A 22 -15.14 -14.24 9.28
N CYS A 23 -14.43 -15.25 9.77
CA CYS A 23 -12.97 -15.25 9.85
C CYS A 23 -12.38 -15.68 8.51
N ASN A 24 -12.25 -14.74 7.58
CA ASN A 24 -11.56 -14.95 6.31
C ASN A 24 -10.38 -13.97 6.18
N PRO A 25 -9.39 -14.25 5.30
CA PRO A 25 -8.19 -13.44 5.21
C PRO A 25 -8.45 -11.96 4.91
N ILE A 26 -9.45 -11.64 4.09
CA ILE A 26 -9.75 -10.25 3.72
C ILE A 26 -10.38 -9.47 4.89
N ASN A 27 -11.22 -10.12 5.70
CA ASN A 27 -11.81 -9.48 6.87
C ASN A 27 -10.75 -9.18 7.94
N ILE A 28 -9.81 -10.09 8.16
CA ILE A 28 -8.67 -9.85 9.06
C ILE A 28 -7.79 -8.71 8.54
N PHE A 29 -7.50 -8.70 7.23
CA PHE A 29 -6.73 -7.62 6.61
C PHE A 29 -7.42 -6.26 6.78
N ASN A 30 -8.74 -6.20 6.60
CA ASN A 30 -9.52 -4.96 6.73
C ASN A 30 -9.61 -4.43 8.17
N ILE A 31 -9.29 -5.22 9.20
CA ILE A 31 -9.11 -4.70 10.56
C ILE A 31 -7.87 -3.81 10.63
N LEU A 32 -6.80 -4.17 9.93
CA LEU A 32 -5.54 -3.43 9.92
C LEU A 32 -5.55 -2.29 8.89
N PHE A 33 -6.13 -2.54 7.72
CA PHE A 33 -6.23 -1.61 6.60
C PHE A 33 -7.70 -1.40 6.23
N ASN A 34 -8.42 -0.70 7.10
CA ASN A 34 -9.82 -0.38 6.90
C ASN A 34 -10.02 0.66 5.77
N ASP A 35 -11.28 0.85 5.38
CA ASP A 35 -11.62 1.81 4.31
C ASP A 35 -11.24 3.26 4.67
N GLU A 36 -11.18 3.64 5.94
CA GLU A 36 -10.75 4.97 6.38
C GLU A 36 -9.27 5.21 6.04
N ILE A 37 -8.39 4.28 6.43
CA ILE A 37 -6.96 4.33 6.11
C ILE A 37 -6.77 4.32 4.59
N MET A 38 -7.49 3.46 3.88
CA MET A 38 -7.39 3.39 2.42
C MET A 38 -7.84 4.68 1.74
N ASN A 39 -8.92 5.31 2.21
CA ASN A 39 -9.37 6.60 1.69
C ASN A 39 -8.38 7.73 2.03
N LEU A 40 -7.74 7.68 3.21
CA LEU A 40 -6.66 8.61 3.55
C LEU A 40 -5.49 8.47 2.56
N ILE A 41 -5.07 7.24 2.25
CA ILE A 41 -4.01 6.98 1.24
C ILE A 41 -4.41 7.57 -0.12
N VAL A 42 -5.65 7.33 -0.57
CA VAL A 42 -6.17 7.88 -1.83
C VAL A 42 -6.11 9.40 -1.83
N PHE A 43 -6.60 10.03 -0.76
CA PHE A 43 -6.63 11.48 -0.63
C PHE A 43 -5.21 12.08 -0.67
N GLN A 44 -4.32 11.58 0.18
CA GLN A 44 -2.96 12.10 0.31
C GLN A 44 -2.11 11.85 -0.94
N THR A 45 -2.26 10.70 -1.60
CA THR A 45 -1.59 10.39 -2.88
C THR A 45 -2.01 11.36 -3.98
N ASN A 46 -3.31 11.67 -4.07
CA ASN A 46 -3.81 12.62 -5.05
C ASN A 46 -3.38 14.06 -4.73
N LEU A 47 -3.37 14.45 -3.45
CA LEU A 47 -2.89 15.76 -3.00
C LEU A 47 -1.39 15.92 -3.34
N TYR A 48 -0.59 14.90 -3.04
CA TYR A 48 0.83 14.87 -3.39
C TYR A 48 1.06 15.06 -4.89
N ALA A 49 0.34 14.30 -5.72
CA ALA A 49 0.45 14.41 -7.18
C ALA A 49 0.08 15.82 -7.68
N GLN A 50 -0.95 16.44 -7.11
CA GLN A 50 -1.34 17.81 -7.43
C GLN A 50 -0.26 18.83 -7.02
N GLN A 51 0.31 18.71 -5.81
CA GLN A 51 1.40 19.57 -5.34
C GLN A 51 2.67 19.45 -6.21
N LYS A 52 2.96 18.25 -6.71
CA LYS A 52 4.08 17.99 -7.63
C LYS A 52 3.79 18.50 -9.05
N GLN A 53 2.53 18.42 -9.49
CA GLN A 53 2.10 18.97 -10.78
C GLN A 53 2.26 20.48 -10.82
N THR A 54 1.91 21.22 -9.77
CA THR A 54 2.10 22.68 -9.71
C THR A 54 3.55 23.10 -10.00
N LYS A 55 4.52 22.22 -9.72
CA LYS A 55 5.95 22.46 -9.99
C LYS A 55 6.41 22.06 -11.39
N THR A 56 5.70 21.13 -12.05
CA THR A 56 6.18 20.47 -13.29
C THR A 56 5.28 20.70 -14.51
N GLY A 57 4.04 21.15 -14.32
CA GLY A 57 3.05 21.38 -15.38
C GLY A 57 2.46 20.10 -16.01
N LYS A 58 2.87 18.91 -15.60
CA LYS A 58 2.42 17.64 -16.20
C LYS A 58 1.08 17.18 -15.64
N SER A 59 0.13 16.85 -16.50
CA SER A 59 -1.15 16.25 -16.10
C SER A 59 -0.97 14.86 -15.49
N PHE A 60 -1.85 14.49 -14.56
CA PHE A 60 -1.90 13.16 -13.97
C PHE A 60 -3.33 12.66 -13.84
N ILE A 61 -3.48 11.34 -13.77
CA ILE A 61 -4.77 10.68 -13.52
C ILE A 61 -4.86 10.41 -12.02
N ARG A 62 -5.90 10.94 -11.38
CA ARG A 62 -6.17 10.70 -9.96
C ARG A 62 -6.34 9.21 -9.68
N THR A 63 -5.88 8.76 -8.53
CA THR A 63 -6.14 7.40 -8.04
C THR A 63 -7.46 7.35 -7.28
N ASN A 64 -8.00 6.15 -7.09
CA ASN A 64 -9.23 5.89 -6.35
C ASN A 64 -9.04 4.68 -5.41
N LEU A 65 -10.06 4.41 -4.60
CA LEU A 65 -10.03 3.33 -3.60
C LEU A 65 -9.77 1.96 -4.24
N SER A 66 -10.39 1.67 -5.38
CA SER A 66 -10.20 0.40 -6.10
C SER A 66 -8.75 0.25 -6.58
N GLU A 67 -8.17 1.29 -7.19
CA GLU A 67 -6.77 1.26 -7.62
C GLU A 67 -5.79 1.08 -6.45
N ILE A 68 -6.03 1.71 -5.30
CA ILE A 68 -5.18 1.54 -4.11
C ILE A 68 -5.31 0.12 -3.54
N LYS A 69 -6.53 -0.43 -3.46
CA LYS A 69 -6.75 -1.83 -3.05
C LYS A 69 -6.04 -2.80 -3.99
N THR A 70 -6.16 -2.61 -5.30
CA THR A 70 -5.45 -3.41 -6.31
C THR A 70 -3.94 -3.27 -6.19
N PHE A 71 -3.42 -2.05 -6.03
CA PHE A 71 -1.98 -1.81 -5.86
C PHE A 71 -1.43 -2.54 -4.62
N ILE A 72 -2.12 -2.47 -3.49
CA ILE A 72 -1.72 -3.18 -2.26
C ILE A 72 -1.81 -4.70 -2.46
N GLY A 73 -2.88 -5.19 -3.09
CA GLY A 73 -3.04 -6.62 -3.41
C GLY A 73 -1.91 -7.15 -4.31
N ILE A 74 -1.49 -6.37 -5.31
CA ILE A 74 -0.34 -6.70 -6.16
C ILE A 74 0.94 -6.79 -5.32
N ASN A 75 1.19 -5.83 -4.41
CA ASN A 75 2.38 -5.86 -3.55
C ASN A 75 2.39 -7.08 -2.61
N LEU A 76 1.24 -7.46 -2.05
CA LEU A 76 1.11 -8.69 -1.25
C LEU A 76 1.46 -9.93 -2.11
N GLN A 77 0.91 -10.01 -3.33
CA GLN A 77 1.17 -11.12 -4.24
C GLN A 77 2.64 -11.20 -4.66
N MET A 78 3.29 -10.06 -4.92
CA MET A 78 4.73 -9.99 -5.22
C MET A 78 5.60 -10.43 -4.04
N GLY A 79 5.15 -10.19 -2.80
CA GLY A 79 5.81 -10.69 -1.60
C GLY A 79 5.85 -12.22 -1.52
N ILE A 80 4.85 -12.89 -2.12
CA ILE A 80 4.76 -14.35 -2.20
C ILE A 80 5.59 -14.88 -3.37
N LYS A 81 5.40 -14.33 -4.58
CA LYS A 81 6.00 -14.86 -5.82
C LYS A 81 7.48 -14.53 -6.00
N LYS A 82 7.93 -13.36 -5.53
CA LYS A 82 9.30 -12.82 -5.56
C LYS A 82 10.04 -13.00 -6.91
N GLN A 83 10.06 -11.94 -7.72
CA GLN A 83 10.94 -11.78 -8.88
C GLN A 83 12.02 -10.71 -8.64
N CYS A 84 13.06 -10.70 -9.47
CA CYS A 84 14.20 -9.79 -9.34
C CYS A 84 13.80 -8.31 -9.50
N SER A 85 12.87 -8.02 -10.40
CA SER A 85 12.31 -6.69 -10.62
C SER A 85 10.79 -6.76 -10.61
N TYR A 86 10.13 -5.72 -10.08
CA TYR A 86 8.68 -5.64 -10.22
C TYR A 86 8.25 -5.58 -11.69
N ARG A 87 9.11 -5.12 -12.61
CA ARG A 87 8.77 -5.08 -14.04
C ARG A 87 8.72 -6.46 -14.68
N ASP A 88 9.41 -7.44 -14.09
CA ASP A 88 9.48 -8.80 -14.63
C ASP A 88 8.09 -9.46 -14.68
N TYR A 89 7.21 -9.13 -13.71
CA TYR A 89 5.82 -9.60 -13.70
C TYR A 89 5.01 -9.16 -14.94
N TRP A 90 5.42 -8.07 -15.59
CA TRP A 90 4.84 -7.55 -16.84
C TRP A 90 5.73 -7.82 -18.06
N SER A 91 6.78 -8.62 -17.92
CA SER A 91 7.65 -8.99 -19.03
C SER A 91 6.87 -9.67 -20.15
N SER A 92 7.33 -9.53 -21.39
CA SER A 92 6.86 -10.34 -22.51
C SER A 92 7.52 -11.73 -22.55
N SER A 93 8.62 -11.93 -21.82
CA SER A 93 9.30 -13.22 -21.72
C SER A 93 8.44 -14.21 -20.94
N PRO A 94 8.07 -15.38 -21.51
CA PRO A 94 7.15 -16.34 -20.86
C PRO A 94 7.61 -16.85 -19.49
N ASP A 95 8.92 -16.92 -19.28
CA ASP A 95 9.61 -17.34 -18.07
C ASP A 95 9.53 -16.32 -16.91
N LEU A 96 9.25 -15.05 -17.24
CA LEU A 96 9.09 -13.96 -16.26
C LEU A 96 7.64 -13.48 -16.16
N HIS A 97 6.86 -13.59 -17.24
CA HIS A 97 5.51 -13.05 -17.33
C HIS A 97 4.56 -13.63 -16.29
N ASP A 98 3.84 -12.76 -15.57
CA ASP A 98 2.78 -13.14 -14.66
C ASP A 98 1.42 -12.66 -15.17
N SER A 99 0.65 -13.55 -15.79
CA SER A 99 -0.64 -13.20 -16.41
C SER A 99 -1.65 -12.67 -15.39
N TYR A 100 -1.62 -13.18 -14.16
CA TYR A 100 -2.49 -12.70 -13.10
C TYR A 100 -2.15 -11.26 -12.70
N ILE A 101 -0.91 -10.98 -12.29
CA ILE A 101 -0.49 -9.62 -11.88
C ILE A 101 -0.64 -8.64 -13.03
N SER A 102 -0.19 -9.02 -14.22
CA SER A 102 -0.17 -8.12 -15.37
C SER A 102 -1.57 -7.70 -15.83
N SER A 103 -2.58 -8.56 -15.63
CA SER A 103 -3.98 -8.27 -15.94
C SER A 103 -4.66 -7.27 -14.98
N LEU A 104 -4.15 -7.12 -13.75
CA LEU A 104 -4.81 -6.30 -12.72
C LEU A 104 -4.55 -4.80 -12.89
N MET A 105 -3.36 -4.43 -13.37
CA MET A 105 -2.94 -3.04 -13.53
C MET A 105 -1.79 -2.93 -14.53
N PRO A 106 -1.77 -1.93 -15.43
CA PRO A 106 -0.63 -1.72 -16.33
C PRO A 106 0.67 -1.36 -15.58
N VAL A 107 1.83 -1.87 -16.03
CA VAL A 107 3.14 -1.63 -15.39
C VAL A 107 3.47 -0.15 -15.17
N ASN A 108 3.11 0.71 -16.13
CA ASN A 108 3.36 2.14 -16.03
C ASN A 108 2.48 2.80 -14.96
N ARG A 109 1.25 2.32 -14.78
CA ARG A 109 0.35 2.81 -13.73
C ARG A 109 0.80 2.33 -12.36
N PHE A 110 1.20 1.06 -12.25
CA PHE A 110 1.79 0.52 -11.02
C PHE A 110 3.05 1.30 -10.63
N GLY A 111 3.98 1.51 -11.57
CA GLY A 111 5.19 2.30 -11.35
C GLY A 111 4.90 3.76 -11.00
N TRP A 112 3.84 4.36 -11.57
CA TRP A 112 3.39 5.69 -11.18
C TRP A 112 2.91 5.71 -9.74
N LEU A 113 2.04 4.78 -9.32
CA LEU A 113 1.58 4.69 -7.93
C LEU A 113 2.75 4.46 -6.97
N LEU A 114 3.64 3.52 -7.27
CA LEU A 114 4.84 3.24 -6.47
C LEU A 114 5.67 4.51 -6.19
N ALA A 115 5.76 5.43 -7.15
CA ALA A 115 6.50 6.68 -7.01
C ALA A 115 5.71 7.85 -6.38
N HIS A 116 4.40 7.69 -6.15
CA HIS A 116 3.50 8.78 -5.70
C HIS A 116 2.68 8.45 -4.45
N ILE A 117 2.68 7.20 -3.97
CA ILE A 117 2.03 6.84 -2.69
C ILE A 117 2.51 7.79 -1.60
N HIS A 118 1.54 8.39 -0.91
CA HIS A 118 1.81 9.40 0.09
C HIS A 118 0.78 9.31 1.23
N LEU A 119 1.21 9.69 2.44
CA LEU A 119 0.44 9.54 3.68
C LEU A 119 0.33 10.83 4.49
N ASN A 120 0.88 11.94 4.00
CA ASN A 120 0.93 13.20 4.72
C ASN A 120 0.70 14.38 3.78
N ASP A 121 0.42 15.56 4.31
CA ASP A 121 0.42 16.77 3.50
C ASP A 121 1.84 17.40 3.50
N ASN A 122 2.43 17.61 2.32
CA ASN A 122 3.74 18.25 2.22
C ASN A 122 3.75 19.71 2.68
N THR A 123 2.61 20.40 2.67
CA THR A 123 2.54 21.83 3.04
C THR A 123 2.73 22.05 4.55
N VAL A 124 2.46 21.02 5.36
CA VAL A 124 2.61 21.04 6.81
C VAL A 124 3.89 20.34 7.28
N MET A 125 4.75 19.88 6.36
CA MET A 125 6.00 19.24 6.74
C MET A 125 6.94 20.23 7.45
N PRO A 126 7.48 19.86 8.63
CA PRO A 126 8.48 20.67 9.30
C PRO A 126 9.70 20.90 8.40
N LYS A 127 10.27 22.10 8.46
CA LYS A 127 11.56 22.36 7.81
C LYS A 127 12.60 21.42 8.41
N LYS A 128 13.37 20.72 7.56
CA LYS A 128 14.51 19.92 8.02
C LYS A 128 15.44 20.83 8.83
N LYS A 129 15.70 20.47 10.09
CA LYS A 129 16.76 21.11 10.86
C LYS A 129 18.08 20.69 10.22
N CYS A 130 18.84 21.64 9.70
CA CYS A 130 20.24 21.39 9.34
C CYS A 130 21.02 21.23 10.64
N THR A 131 21.49 20.02 10.91
CA THR A 131 22.52 19.72 11.94
C THR A 131 23.80 19.36 11.23
#